data_AF-A0A7M5XAM2-F1
#
_entry.id   AF-A0A7M5XAM2-F1
#
_cell.length_a   1.000
_cell.length_b   1.000
_cell.length_c   1.000
_cell.angle_alpha   90.00
_cell.angle_beta   90.00
_cell.angle_gamma   90.00
#
_symmetry.space_group_name_H-M   'P 1'
#
loop_
_entity.id
_entity.type
_entity.pdbx_description
1 polymer ?
#
loop_
_entity_poly.entity_id
_entity_poly.type
_entity_poly.pdbx_seq_one_letter_code
_entity_poly.pdbx_strand_id
1 'polypeptide(L)'
;SHGDLKDEASKKPLDKNSKAMEALRNAVLDKTFIDSLKFYTRFRHTGQLESFNSMLLKYAPKRVAFSYKYFTDRMFLAAMDHNIHLSRKPVVTRYGRYLQRRKFSKRSKQWCAQSVKKAKNYPHLPTLLAAILKRRRNHTENVGNALKTHSMPSGVTVPTLGGVPPKTSELVEKHVSRLTKK
;
A
#
# COMPACT_ATOMS: atom_id res chain seq x y z
N SER A 1 -11.79 -1.14 0.66
CA SER A 1 -13.23 -0.89 0.69
C SER A 1 -13.86 -2.16 0.16
N HIS A 2 -14.30 -3.01 1.09
CA HIS A 2 -15.32 -3.99 0.76
C HIS A 2 -16.54 -3.17 0.34
N GLY A 3 -17.15 -3.46 -0.82
CA GLY A 3 -18.27 -2.67 -1.33
C GLY A 3 -19.43 -2.64 -0.33
N ASP A 4 -20.32 -1.67 -0.49
CA ASP A 4 -21.51 -1.57 0.37
C ASP A 4 -22.25 -2.91 0.39
N LEU A 5 -22.53 -3.40 1.59
CA LEU A 5 -23.37 -4.58 1.81
C LEU A 5 -24.74 -4.23 1.25
N LYS A 6 -25.04 -4.73 0.04
CA LYS A 6 -26.38 -4.65 -0.54
C LYS A 6 -27.37 -5.21 0.48
N ASP A 7 -28.48 -4.50 0.65
CA ASP A 7 -29.53 -4.75 1.65
C ASP A 7 -29.69 -6.24 1.98
N GLU A 8 -29.29 -6.61 3.20
CA GLU A 8 -29.33 -7.97 3.76
C GLU A 8 -30.75 -8.55 3.85
N ALA A 9 -31.78 -7.78 3.47
CA ALA A 9 -33.20 -8.14 3.59
C ALA A 9 -33.65 -9.30 2.69
N SER A 10 -32.84 -9.78 1.74
CA SER A 10 -33.22 -10.85 0.81
C SER A 10 -32.60 -12.23 1.09
N LYS A 11 -31.70 -12.36 2.09
CA LYS A 11 -31.07 -13.66 2.37
C LYS A 11 -31.91 -14.45 3.36
N LYS A 12 -32.51 -15.56 2.89
CA LYS A 12 -33.17 -16.52 3.78
C LYS A 12 -32.15 -17.09 4.76
N PRO A 13 -32.46 -17.14 6.08
CA PRO A 13 -31.58 -17.77 7.05
C PRO A 13 -31.40 -19.26 6.70
N LEU A 14 -30.19 -19.76 6.91
CA LEU A 14 -29.89 -21.17 6.70
C LEU A 14 -30.68 -22.03 7.70
N ASP A 15 -31.34 -23.07 7.20
CA ASP A 15 -32.05 -24.00 8.06
C ASP A 15 -31.08 -24.77 8.97
N LYS A 16 -31.45 -24.93 10.24
CA LYS A 16 -30.56 -25.47 11.29
C LYS A 16 -30.09 -26.90 11.00
N ASN A 17 -30.91 -27.67 10.30
CA ASN A 17 -30.67 -29.07 9.97
C ASN A 17 -30.24 -29.27 8.50
N SER A 18 -29.97 -28.17 7.78
CA SER A 18 -29.47 -28.25 6.41
C SER A 18 -28.03 -28.75 6.38
N LYS A 19 -27.69 -29.56 5.37
CA LYS A 19 -26.31 -29.96 5.06
C LYS A 19 -25.36 -28.76 4.92
N ALA A 20 -25.88 -27.61 4.49
CA ALA A 20 -25.09 -26.38 4.41
C ALA A 20 -24.70 -25.83 5.79
N MET A 21 -25.58 -25.93 6.80
CA MET A 21 -25.26 -25.57 8.18
C MET A 21 -24.30 -26.54 8.83
N GLU A 22 -24.42 -27.83 8.52
CA GLU A 22 -23.50 -28.85 9.00
C GLU A 22 -22.08 -28.64 8.45
N ALA A 23 -21.95 -28.38 7.14
CA ALA A 23 -20.67 -28.04 6.53
C ALA A 23 -20.07 -26.74 7.11
N LEU A 24 -20.90 -25.72 7.35
CA LEU A 24 -20.46 -24.48 8.00
C LEU A 24 -19.98 -24.74 9.43
N ARG A 25 -20.72 -25.53 10.22
CA ARG A 25 -20.31 -25.93 11.58
C ARG A 25 -18.98 -26.66 11.56
N ASN A 26 -18.80 -27.62 10.67
CA ASN A 26 -17.55 -28.37 10.56
C ASN A 26 -16.37 -27.48 10.17
N ALA A 27 -16.58 -26.50 9.27
CA ALA A 27 -15.52 -25.56 8.90
C ALA A 27 -15.18 -24.55 10.01
N VAL A 28 -16.18 -24.03 10.72
CA VAL A 28 -16.00 -23.02 11.78
C VAL A 28 -15.49 -23.65 13.07
N LEU A 29 -15.92 -24.86 13.39
CA LEU A 29 -15.54 -25.60 14.60
C LEU A 29 -14.34 -26.52 14.39
N ASP A 30 -13.72 -26.51 13.21
CA ASP A 30 -12.49 -27.26 12.98
C ASP A 30 -11.43 -26.84 14.00
N LYS A 31 -10.91 -27.83 14.72
CA LYS A 31 -9.91 -27.64 15.77
C LYS A 31 -8.67 -26.94 15.22
N THR A 32 -8.23 -27.29 14.00
CA THR A 32 -7.03 -26.67 13.41
C THR A 32 -7.28 -25.20 13.07
N PHE A 33 -8.47 -24.87 12.58
CA PHE A 33 -8.89 -23.49 12.36
C PHE A 33 -8.98 -22.68 13.66
N ILE A 34 -9.63 -23.20 14.71
CA ILE A 34 -9.71 -22.54 16.03
C ILE A 34 -8.32 -22.35 16.63
N ASP A 35 -7.44 -23.34 16.56
CA ASP A 35 -6.07 -23.21 17.03
C ASP A 35 -5.28 -22.18 16.22
N SER A 36 -5.60 -22.00 14.93
CA SER A 36 -4.96 -20.98 14.10
C SER A 36 -5.44 -19.56 14.43
N LEU A 37 -6.69 -19.39 14.89
CA LEU A 37 -7.32 -18.11 15.19
C LEU A 37 -6.52 -17.28 16.22
N LYS A 38 -5.83 -17.93 17.17
CA LYS A 38 -4.94 -17.25 18.12
C LYS A 38 -3.78 -16.49 17.47
N PHE A 39 -3.38 -16.87 16.26
CA PHE A 39 -2.37 -16.16 15.46
C PHE A 39 -2.98 -15.03 14.62
N TYR A 40 -4.29 -15.09 14.31
CA TYR A 40 -4.98 -14.06 13.52
C TYR A 40 -5.38 -12.83 14.35
N THR A 41 -5.67 -12.98 15.65
CA THR A 41 -6.04 -11.84 16.53
C THR A 41 -4.92 -10.79 16.65
N ARG A 42 -3.67 -11.20 16.47
CA ARG A 42 -2.49 -10.31 16.49
C ARG A 42 -1.96 -9.95 15.09
N PHE A 43 -2.59 -10.44 14.02
CA PHE A 43 -2.12 -10.19 12.67
C PHE A 43 -2.46 -8.76 12.23
N ARG A 44 -1.53 -7.82 12.48
CA ARG A 44 -1.56 -6.49 11.88
C ARG A 44 -0.65 -6.48 10.66
N HIS A 45 -1.23 -6.31 9.48
CA HIS A 45 -0.45 -6.18 8.25
C HIS A 45 0.33 -4.85 8.26
N THR A 46 1.64 -4.91 8.51
CA THR A 46 2.55 -3.76 8.61
C THR A 46 2.90 -3.12 7.27
N GLY A 47 2.43 -3.67 6.14
CA GLY A 47 2.85 -3.18 4.83
C GLY A 47 2.48 -1.71 4.55
N GLN A 48 1.44 -1.16 5.19
CA GLN A 48 1.14 0.28 5.09
C GLN A 48 2.17 1.12 5.86
N LEU A 49 2.51 0.70 7.08
CA LEU A 49 3.55 1.33 7.90
C LEU A 49 4.92 1.27 7.22
N GLU A 50 5.27 0.12 6.64
CA GLU A 50 6.50 -0.04 5.86
C GLU A 50 6.52 0.85 4.61
N SER A 51 5.38 0.99 3.93
CA SER A 51 5.23 1.91 2.80
C SER A 51 5.37 3.36 3.23
N PHE A 52 4.88 3.74 4.41
CA PHE A 52 5.07 5.07 4.99
C PHE A 52 6.55 5.32 5.30
N ASN A 53 7.20 4.42 6.04
CA ASN A 53 8.61 4.53 6.38
C ASN A 53 9.51 4.63 5.14
N SER A 54 9.20 3.90 4.07
CA SER A 54 9.93 3.99 2.79
C SER A 54 9.74 5.35 2.10
N MET A 55 8.55 5.95 2.21
CA MET A 55 8.28 7.29 1.68
C MET A 55 8.97 8.36 2.53
N LEU A 56 8.94 8.22 3.86
CA LEU A 56 9.52 9.15 4.81
C LEU A 56 10.98 9.47 4.49
N LEU A 57 11.74 8.44 4.09
CA LEU A 57 13.15 8.57 3.68
C LEU A 57 13.38 9.45 2.44
N LYS A 58 12.35 9.70 1.61
CA LYS A 58 12.44 10.65 0.50
C LYS A 58 12.39 12.10 0.97
N TYR A 59 11.69 12.35 2.08
CA TYR A 59 11.53 13.68 2.66
C TYR A 59 12.65 13.97 3.68
N ALA A 60 12.98 13.00 4.52
CA ALA A 60 14.08 13.06 5.48
C ALA A 60 15.00 11.84 5.33
N PRO A 61 15.97 11.90 4.40
CA PRO A 61 17.01 10.88 4.30
C PRO A 61 17.82 10.79 5.59
N LYS A 62 18.07 9.57 6.09
CA LYS A 62 18.89 9.34 7.31
C LYS A 62 20.33 9.86 7.22
N ARG A 63 20.83 10.08 6.01
CA ARG A 63 22.21 10.50 5.74
C ARG A 63 22.39 12.02 5.81
N VAL A 64 21.31 12.78 5.98
CA VAL A 64 21.33 14.24 6.00
C VAL A 64 20.91 14.70 7.39
N ALA A 65 21.73 15.53 8.03
CA ALA A 65 21.39 16.16 9.29
C ALA A 65 20.43 17.32 9.04
N PHE A 66 19.40 17.43 9.88
CA PHE A 66 18.42 18.51 9.84
C PHE A 66 18.30 19.13 11.22
N SER A 67 18.07 20.44 11.30
CA SER A 67 17.63 21.04 12.56
C SER A 67 16.24 20.51 12.93
N TYR A 68 15.92 20.52 14.21
CA TYR A 68 14.66 19.97 14.73
C TYR A 68 13.44 20.52 13.98
N LYS A 69 13.36 21.84 13.79
CA LYS A 69 12.26 22.49 13.07
C LYS A 69 12.12 21.95 11.63
N TYR A 70 13.22 21.91 10.88
CA TYR A 70 13.20 21.44 9.49
C TYR A 70 12.89 19.94 9.37
N PHE A 71 13.32 19.15 10.34
CA PHE A 71 12.98 17.73 10.42
C PHE A 71 11.47 17.56 10.61
N THR A 72 10.90 18.25 11.59
CA THR A 72 9.46 18.21 11.90
C THR A 72 8.62 18.67 10.70
N ASP A 73 8.98 19.77 10.04
CA ASP A 73 8.29 20.24 8.83
C ASP A 73 8.29 19.18 7.71
N ARG A 74 9.43 18.50 7.50
CA ARG A 74 9.55 17.38 6.53
C ARG A 74 8.73 16.16 6.92
N MET A 75 8.61 15.85 8.20
CA MET A 75 7.74 14.76 8.69
C MET A 75 6.27 15.05 8.38
N PHE A 76 5.82 16.30 8.60
CA PHE A 76 4.46 16.70 8.24
C PHE A 76 4.19 16.61 6.73
N LEU A 77 5.14 17.04 5.89
CA LEU A 77 5.02 16.90 4.44
C LEU A 77 4.92 15.44 4.01
N ALA A 78 5.72 14.55 4.60
CA ALA A 78 5.66 13.12 4.32
C ALA A 78 4.33 12.49 4.77
N ALA A 79 3.82 12.86 5.94
CA ALA A 79 2.53 12.40 6.45
C ALA A 79 1.39 12.86 5.55
N MET A 80 1.39 14.12 5.12
CA MET A 80 0.40 14.66 4.20
C MET A 80 0.43 13.94 2.84
N ASP A 81 1.61 13.74 2.24
CA ASP A 81 1.76 12.99 0.99
C ASP A 81 1.30 11.53 1.13
N HIS A 82 1.55 10.90 2.28
CA HIS A 82 1.06 9.55 2.56
C HIS A 82 -0.45 9.48 2.67
N ASN A 83 -1.06 10.35 3.47
CA ASN A 83 -2.49 10.35 3.74
C ASN A 83 -3.31 10.59 2.46
N ILE A 84 -2.89 11.55 1.64
CA ILE A 84 -3.55 11.86 0.37
C ILE A 84 -3.50 10.67 -0.61
N HIS A 85 -2.45 9.85 -0.52
CA HIS A 85 -2.21 8.74 -1.45
C HIS A 85 -2.51 7.35 -0.90
N LEU A 86 -3.03 7.24 0.33
CA LEU A 86 -3.26 5.96 1.01
C LEU A 86 -4.20 5.05 0.20
N SER A 87 -5.28 5.63 -0.31
CA SER A 87 -6.39 4.92 -0.99
C SER A 87 -6.29 4.94 -2.52
N ARG A 88 -5.08 5.00 -3.08
CA ARG A 88 -4.88 4.94 -4.54
C ARG A 88 -5.40 3.63 -5.12
N LYS A 89 -6.38 3.75 -6.03
CA LYS A 89 -6.97 2.63 -6.78
C LYS A 89 -5.92 1.99 -7.72
N PRO A 90 -6.05 0.68 -8.01
CA PRO A 90 -5.26 0.03 -9.05
C PRO A 90 -5.53 0.66 -10.43
N VAL A 91 -4.54 0.60 -11.31
CA VAL A 91 -4.69 0.96 -12.73
C VAL A 91 -5.51 -0.12 -13.42
N VAL A 92 -6.47 0.31 -14.22
CA VAL A 92 -7.30 -0.55 -15.07
C VAL A 92 -6.92 -0.26 -16.51
N THR A 93 -6.63 -1.30 -17.27
CA THR A 93 -6.34 -1.24 -18.71
C THR A 93 -7.62 -0.97 -19.49
N ARG A 94 -7.52 -0.52 -20.75
CA ARG A 94 -8.68 -0.32 -21.67
C ARG A 94 -9.66 -1.49 -21.73
N TYR A 95 -9.19 -2.71 -21.49
CA TYR A 95 -9.99 -3.94 -21.47
C TYR A 95 -10.62 -4.28 -20.12
N GLY A 96 -10.68 -3.34 -19.17
CA GLY A 96 -11.26 -3.56 -17.84
C GLY A 96 -10.42 -4.44 -16.89
N ARG A 97 -9.23 -4.89 -17.32
CA ARG A 97 -8.33 -5.73 -16.49
C ARG A 97 -7.39 -4.88 -15.65
N TYR A 98 -7.09 -5.31 -14.43
CA TYR A 98 -6.09 -4.65 -13.59
C TYR A 98 -4.69 -4.78 -14.18
N LEU A 99 -3.94 -3.67 -14.23
CA LEU A 99 -2.53 -3.71 -14.58
C LEU A 99 -1.74 -4.33 -13.43
N GLN A 100 -0.95 -5.35 -13.73
CA GLN A 100 -0.14 -6.06 -12.76
C GLN A 100 1.34 -6.05 -13.16
N ARG A 101 2.22 -5.95 -12.16
CA ARG A 101 3.66 -6.09 -12.29
C ARG A 101 4.13 -7.37 -11.63
N ARG A 102 5.24 -7.90 -12.12
CA ARG A 102 5.88 -9.11 -11.59
C ARG A 102 6.77 -8.69 -10.41
N LYS A 103 6.57 -9.32 -9.26
CA LYS A 103 7.34 -9.07 -8.03
C LYS A 103 7.90 -10.39 -7.52
N PHE A 104 9.19 -10.44 -7.26
CA PHE A 104 9.78 -11.60 -6.59
C PHE A 104 9.56 -11.52 -5.07
N SER A 105 9.01 -12.57 -4.49
CA SER A 105 8.78 -12.68 -3.05
C SER A 105 9.97 -13.36 -2.39
N LYS A 106 10.80 -12.60 -1.66
CA LYS A 106 11.97 -13.14 -0.94
C LYS A 106 11.60 -14.23 0.06
N ARG A 107 10.42 -14.12 0.69
CA ARG A 107 9.94 -15.10 1.69
C ARG A 107 9.63 -16.46 1.07
N SER A 108 8.89 -16.45 -0.03
CA SER A 108 8.45 -17.69 -0.70
C SER A 108 9.41 -18.17 -1.80
N LYS A 109 10.41 -17.35 -2.13
CA LYS A 109 11.32 -17.54 -3.29
C LYS A 109 10.57 -17.75 -4.61
N GLN A 110 9.39 -17.16 -4.73
CA GLN A 110 8.51 -17.29 -5.90
C GLN A 110 8.17 -15.92 -6.49
N TRP A 111 7.91 -15.91 -7.80
CA TRP A 111 7.33 -14.75 -8.48
C TRP A 111 5.84 -14.64 -8.18
N CYS A 112 5.37 -13.43 -7.91
CA CYS A 112 3.96 -13.11 -7.73
C CYS A 112 3.55 -11.91 -8.58
N ALA A 113 2.28 -11.88 -8.97
CA ALA A 113 1.72 -10.72 -9.63
C ALA A 113 1.20 -9.71 -8.59
N GLN A 114 1.56 -8.44 -8.74
CA GLN A 114 1.15 -7.35 -7.87
C GLN A 114 0.43 -6.27 -8.67
N SER A 115 -0.77 -5.88 -8.25
CA SER A 115 -1.51 -4.77 -8.86
C SER A 115 -0.75 -3.45 -8.80
N VAL A 116 -0.66 -2.75 -9.93
CA VAL A 116 -0.04 -1.43 -10.05
C VAL A 116 -1.08 -0.38 -9.68
N LYS A 117 -0.72 0.56 -8.79
CA LYS A 117 -1.59 1.68 -8.38
C LYS A 117 -1.49 2.86 -9.36
N LYS A 118 -2.60 3.56 -9.63
CA LYS A 118 -2.67 4.79 -10.45
C LYS A 118 -1.60 5.79 -10.04
N ALA A 119 -1.00 6.56 -10.95
CA ALA A 119 0.04 7.54 -10.62
C ALA A 119 -0.37 8.48 -9.46
N LYS A 120 0.63 8.98 -8.71
CA LYS A 120 0.40 9.98 -7.66
C LYS A 120 -0.13 11.26 -8.30
N ASN A 121 -1.06 11.93 -7.62
CA ASN A 121 -1.55 13.24 -7.99
C ASN A 121 -1.25 14.20 -6.83
N TYR A 122 -0.99 15.46 -7.15
CA TYR A 122 -0.56 16.42 -6.13
C TYR A 122 -1.54 17.59 -6.00
N PRO A 123 -2.83 17.35 -5.69
CA PRO A 123 -3.83 18.41 -5.63
C PRO A 123 -3.60 19.39 -4.47
N HIS A 124 -2.84 18.98 -3.45
CA HIS A 124 -2.49 19.81 -2.30
C HIS A 124 -1.33 20.77 -2.57
N LEU A 125 -0.49 20.51 -3.58
CA LEU A 125 0.68 21.33 -3.87
C LEU A 125 0.31 22.77 -4.27
N PRO A 126 -0.66 23.01 -5.17
CA PRO A 126 -1.07 24.38 -5.49
C PRO A 126 -1.48 25.19 -4.26
N THR A 127 -2.25 24.59 -3.36
CA THR A 127 -2.68 25.24 -2.11
C THR A 127 -1.49 25.56 -1.20
N LEU A 128 -0.55 24.61 -1.05
CA LEU A 128 0.65 24.81 -0.26
C LEU A 128 1.54 25.92 -0.85
N LEU A 129 1.74 25.92 -2.17
CA LEU A 129 2.51 26.94 -2.87
C LEU A 129 1.87 28.32 -2.72
N ALA A 130 0.54 28.42 -2.87
CA ALA A 130 -0.19 29.67 -2.65
C ALA A 130 -0.03 30.18 -1.21
N ALA A 131 -0.08 29.29 -0.21
CA ALA A 131 0.15 29.66 1.19
C ALA A 131 1.58 30.15 1.43
N ILE A 132 2.58 29.50 0.82
CA ILE A 132 3.99 29.92 0.87
C ILE A 132 4.15 31.31 0.26
N LEU A 133 3.57 31.56 -0.92
CA LEU A 133 3.66 32.85 -1.60
C LEU A 133 2.99 33.97 -0.79
N LYS A 134 1.79 33.71 -0.22
CA LYS A 134 1.12 34.66 0.69
C LYS A 134 1.96 34.97 1.92
N ARG A 135 2.54 33.94 2.55
CA ARG A 135 3.41 34.13 3.72
C ARG A 135 4.66 34.92 3.34
N ARG A 136 5.26 34.64 2.18
CA ARG A 136 6.45 35.34 1.69
C ARG A 136 6.17 36.82 1.41
N ARG A 137 5.00 37.15 0.86
CA ARG A 137 4.59 38.54 0.60
C ARG A 137 4.68 39.42 1.86
N ASN A 138 4.35 38.85 3.02
CA ASN A 138 4.32 39.58 4.30
C ASN A 138 5.62 39.41 5.11
N HIS A 139 6.62 38.69 4.58
CA HIS A 139 7.85 38.38 5.30
C HIS A 139 8.98 39.33 4.88
N THR A 140 9.49 40.10 5.83
CA THR A 140 10.51 41.13 5.59
C THR A 140 11.95 40.61 5.60
N GLU A 141 12.21 39.43 6.19
CA GLU A 141 13.57 38.87 6.23
C GLU A 141 14.03 38.36 4.85
N ASN A 142 15.32 38.46 4.59
CA ASN A 142 15.96 37.94 3.37
C ASN A 142 15.76 36.42 3.25
N VAL A 143 15.52 35.93 2.02
CA VAL A 143 15.53 34.49 1.76
C VAL A 143 16.98 34.03 1.96
N GLY A 144 17.22 33.15 2.93
CA GLY A 144 18.54 32.54 3.11
C GLY A 144 19.03 31.90 1.80
N ASN A 145 20.35 31.81 1.66
CA ASN A 145 21.03 31.32 0.46
C ASN A 145 20.42 30.04 -0.12
N ALA A 146 20.46 29.93 -1.44
CA ALA A 146 20.06 28.71 -2.15
C ALA A 146 20.69 27.48 -1.49
N LEU A 147 19.84 26.57 -1.01
CA LEU A 147 20.29 25.31 -0.44
C LEU A 147 21.08 24.56 -1.51
N LYS A 148 22.33 24.19 -1.20
CA LYS A 148 23.11 23.29 -2.07
C LYS A 148 22.29 22.02 -2.27
N THR A 149 21.84 21.78 -3.49
CA THR A 149 21.17 20.54 -3.85
C THR A 149 22.21 19.42 -3.78
N HIS A 150 22.17 18.62 -2.73
CA HIS A 150 22.92 17.37 -2.72
C HIS A 150 22.26 16.45 -3.76
N SER A 151 22.93 16.27 -4.91
CA SER A 151 22.53 15.26 -5.89
C SER A 151 22.61 13.91 -5.19
N MET A 152 21.46 13.28 -4.97
CA MET A 152 21.43 11.90 -4.49
C MET A 152 21.98 11.03 -5.62
N PRO A 153 23.02 10.20 -5.37
CA PRO A 153 23.54 9.33 -6.41
C PRO A 153 22.41 8.43 -6.92
N SER A 154 22.03 8.62 -8.19
CA SER A 154 21.07 7.78 -8.87
C SER A 154 21.76 6.47 -9.26
N GLY A 155 21.28 5.34 -8.77
CA GLY A 155 21.60 4.05 -9.38
C GLY A 155 22.38 3.05 -8.54
N VAL A 156 21.89 2.69 -7.35
CA VAL A 156 22.18 1.35 -6.83
C VAL A 156 21.09 0.42 -7.35
N THR A 157 21.28 -0.08 -8.57
CA THR A 157 20.45 -1.16 -9.12
C THR A 157 20.85 -2.44 -8.39
N VAL A 158 20.10 -2.78 -7.34
CA VAL A 158 20.28 -4.05 -6.62
C VAL A 158 20.08 -5.21 -7.62
N PRO A 159 20.92 -6.26 -7.61
CA PRO A 159 20.76 -7.41 -8.50
C PRO A 159 19.37 -8.04 -8.37
N THR A 160 18.80 -8.47 -9.49
CA THR A 160 17.49 -9.14 -9.53
C THR A 160 17.61 -10.52 -8.88
N LEU A 161 17.27 -10.62 -7.59
CA LEU A 161 17.34 -11.84 -6.76
C LEU A 161 16.51 -13.06 -7.29
N GLY A 162 15.71 -12.89 -8.33
CA GLY A 162 14.67 -13.85 -8.75
C GLY A 162 14.90 -14.57 -10.09
N GLY A 163 16.05 -14.40 -10.73
CA GLY A 163 16.28 -14.95 -12.08
C GLY A 163 15.33 -14.35 -13.13
N VAL A 164 15.05 -15.10 -14.20
CA VAL A 164 14.13 -14.66 -15.27
C VAL A 164 12.67 -14.74 -14.80
N PRO A 165 11.91 -13.64 -14.85
CA PRO A 165 10.52 -13.65 -14.44
C PRO A 165 9.61 -14.37 -15.45
N PRO A 166 8.69 -15.24 -14.98
CA PRO A 166 7.67 -15.86 -15.84
C PRO A 166 6.69 -14.81 -16.41
N LYS A 167 5.82 -15.22 -17.34
CA LYS A 167 4.83 -14.32 -17.94
C LYS A 167 3.81 -13.87 -16.88
N THR A 168 3.33 -12.63 -17.01
CA THR A 168 2.39 -12.06 -16.04
C THR A 168 1.08 -12.86 -15.99
N SER A 169 0.58 -13.37 -17.14
CA SER A 169 -0.64 -14.19 -17.22
C SER A 169 -0.55 -15.45 -16.35
N GLU A 170 0.54 -16.20 -16.47
CA GLU A 170 0.79 -17.42 -15.70
C GLU A 170 0.81 -17.15 -14.19
N LEU A 171 1.33 -15.99 -13.77
CA LEU A 171 1.34 -15.60 -12.36
C LEU A 171 -0.03 -15.23 -11.83
N VAL A 172 -0.89 -14.64 -12.67
CA VAL A 172 -2.28 -14.33 -12.30
C VAL A 172 -3.08 -15.61 -12.14
N GLU A 173 -2.92 -16.56 -13.07
CA GLU A 173 -3.59 -17.86 -13.02
C GLU A 173 -3.16 -18.68 -11.81
N LYS A 174 -1.86 -18.68 -11.47
CA LYS A 174 -1.35 -19.33 -10.24
C LYS A 174 -1.86 -18.66 -8.97
N HIS A 175 -2.26 -17.38 -9.02
CA HIS A 175 -2.85 -16.67 -7.90
C HIS A 175 -4.33 -17.05 -7.72
N VAL A 176 -4.58 -18.35 -7.50
CA VAL A 176 -5.89 -18.85 -7.10
C VAL A 176 -6.05 -18.62 -5.60
N SER A 177 -7.13 -17.96 -5.21
CA SER A 177 -7.44 -17.78 -3.79
C SER A 177 -7.55 -19.15 -3.12
N ARG A 178 -7.07 -19.30 -1.88
CA ARG A 178 -7.22 -20.57 -1.14
C ARG A 178 -8.69 -20.97 -0.97
N LEU A 179 -9.61 -20.02 -1.07
CA LEU A 179 -11.05 -20.21 -0.93
C LEU A 179 -11.71 -20.84 -2.18
N THR A 180 -11.02 -20.87 -3.32
CA THR A 180 -11.56 -21.39 -4.59
C THR A 180 -11.02 -22.76 -4.97
N LYS A 181 -10.10 -23.33 -4.18
CA LYS A 181 -9.71 -24.74 -4.32
C LYS A 181 -10.74 -25.60 -3.57
N LYS A 182 -11.66 -26.20 -4.33
CA LYS A 182 -12.44 -27.36 -3.88
C LYS A 182 -11.59 -28.62 -3.98
#